data_AF-A0A821QDP9-F1
#
_entry.id   AF-A0A821QDP9-F1
#
_cell.length_a   1.000
_cell.length_b   1.000
_cell.length_c   1.000
_cell.angle_alpha   90.00
_cell.angle_beta   90.00
_cell.angle_gamma   90.00
#
_symmetry.space_group_name_H-M   'P 1'
#
loop_
_entity.id
_entity.type
_entity.pdbx_description
1 polymer ?
#
loop_
_entity_poly.entity_id
_entity_poly.type
_entity_poly.pdbx_seq_one_letter_code
_entity_poly.pdbx_strand_id
1 'polypeptide(L)'
;AYELQKQQDEHFWDSTKNLYLSTDGKDSSIILNLSEDHDGAEPSPNGIAALNLLRLGHYFDDTSFDNRLRLLFKSYARRLNKLPMTMPSLIRCFEIYSHGM
;
A
#
# COMPACT_ATOMS: atom_id res chain seq x y z
N ALA A 1 8.21 10.84 9.20
CA ALA A 1 7.85 9.57 8.53
C ALA A 1 6.58 8.97 9.13
N TYR A 2 6.55 8.62 10.42
CA TYR A 2 5.36 8.07 11.09
C TYR A 2 4.09 8.93 10.93
N GLU A 3 4.16 10.23 11.24
CA GLU A 3 3.00 11.13 11.08
C GLU A 3 2.49 11.24 9.64
N LEU A 4 3.39 11.19 8.65
CA LEU A 4 3.01 11.21 7.25
C LEU A 4 2.28 9.92 6.86
N GLN A 5 2.72 8.77 7.37
CA GLN A 5 2.01 7.50 7.15
C GLN A 5 0.62 7.55 7.78
N LYS A 6 0.50 8.08 9.02
CA LYS A 6 -0.82 8.22 9.65
C LYS A 6 -1.77 9.12 8.88
N GLN A 7 -1.27 10.23 8.34
CA GLN A 7 -2.07 11.08 7.46
C GLN A 7 -2.45 10.35 6.18
N GLN A 8 -1.55 9.54 5.60
CA GLN A 8 -1.88 8.73 4.44
C GLN A 8 -2.98 7.70 4.75
N ASP A 9 -2.90 7.05 5.91
CA ASP A 9 -3.88 6.09 6.41
C ASP A 9 -5.24 6.72 6.64
N GLU A 10 -5.26 7.95 7.17
CA GLU A 10 -6.49 8.69 7.47
C GLU A 10 -7.21 9.13 6.19
N HIS A 11 -6.48 9.68 5.22
CA HIS A 11 -7.10 10.29 4.05
C HIS A 11 -7.33 9.31 2.90
N PHE A 12 -6.47 8.30 2.71
CA PHE A 12 -6.45 7.55 1.46
C PHE A 12 -6.75 6.05 1.59
N TRP A 13 -6.78 5.50 2.81
CA TRP A 13 -7.07 4.08 3.00
C TRP A 13 -8.55 3.77 2.79
N ASP A 14 -8.85 2.91 1.83
CA ASP A 14 -10.19 2.34 1.65
C ASP A 14 -10.26 0.97 2.35
N SER A 15 -10.98 0.89 3.47
CA SER A 15 -11.15 -0.35 4.24
C SER A 15 -11.98 -1.42 3.53
N THR A 16 -12.76 -1.06 2.52
CA THR A 16 -13.55 -2.00 1.73
C THR A 16 -12.67 -2.69 0.69
N LYS A 17 -11.80 -1.93 0.02
CA LYS A 17 -10.86 -2.41 -1.00
C LYS A 17 -9.53 -2.91 -0.41
N ASN A 18 -9.22 -2.53 0.82
CA ASN A 18 -7.94 -2.79 1.51
C ASN A 18 -6.73 -2.27 0.70
N LEU A 19 -6.80 -1.03 0.26
CA LEU A 19 -5.72 -0.35 -0.47
C LEU A 19 -5.84 1.16 -0.35
N TYR A 20 -4.78 1.87 -0.72
CA TYR A 20 -4.76 3.32 -0.80
C TYR A 20 -5.27 3.79 -2.17
N LEU A 21 -6.19 4.74 -2.17
CA LEU A 21 -6.73 5.38 -3.35
C LEU A 21 -6.01 6.72 -3.63
N SER A 22 -6.15 7.23 -4.85
CA SER A 22 -5.49 8.48 -5.25
C SER A 22 -6.09 9.74 -4.61
N THR A 23 -7.29 9.65 -4.05
CA THR A 23 -8.02 10.79 -3.45
C THR A 23 -8.75 10.37 -2.18
N ASP A 24 -9.14 11.34 -1.36
CA ASP A 24 -9.86 11.12 -0.11
C ASP A 24 -11.38 10.89 -0.28
N GLY A 25 -11.87 10.94 -1.53
CA GLY A 25 -13.27 10.72 -1.87
C GLY A 25 -14.23 11.83 -1.43
N LYS A 26 -13.73 12.96 -0.91
CA LYS A 26 -14.59 14.08 -0.47
C LYS A 26 -15.04 14.98 -1.63
N ASP A 27 -14.29 15.01 -2.72
CA ASP A 27 -14.61 15.79 -3.91
C ASP A 27 -15.63 15.05 -4.81
N SER A 28 -16.85 15.54 -4.83
CA SER A 28 -17.95 14.98 -5.64
C SER A 28 -17.74 15.10 -7.15
N SER A 29 -16.81 15.93 -7.62
CA SER A 29 -16.45 16.01 -9.05
C SER A 29 -15.63 14.81 -9.51
N ILE A 30 -15.02 14.07 -8.58
CA ILE A 30 -14.22 12.88 -8.87
C ILE A 30 -15.13 11.66 -8.92
N ILE A 31 -15.59 11.33 -10.14
CA ILE A 31 -16.53 10.23 -10.39
C ILE A 31 -15.90 8.86 -10.08
N LEU A 32 -14.60 8.72 -10.31
CA LEU A 32 -13.89 7.45 -10.17
C LEU A 32 -12.61 7.63 -9.34
N ASN A 33 -12.61 7.03 -8.15
CA ASN A 33 -11.44 6.99 -7.29
C ASN A 33 -10.74 5.62 -7.42
N LEU A 34 -9.64 5.61 -8.17
CA LEU A 34 -8.83 4.42 -8.45
C LEU A 34 -7.58 4.38 -7.59
N SER A 35 -7.00 3.19 -7.47
CA SER A 35 -5.61 3.03 -7.08
C SER A 35 -4.73 3.02 -8.33
N GLU A 36 -3.56 3.65 -8.24
CA GLU A 36 -2.49 3.45 -9.22
C GLU A 36 -1.63 2.27 -8.77
N ASP A 37 -1.69 1.19 -9.55
CA ASP A 37 -1.07 -0.09 -9.20
C ASP A 37 0.22 -0.38 -9.99
N HIS A 38 0.41 0.34 -11.08
CA HIS A 38 1.47 0.07 -12.04
C HIS A 38 2.70 0.89 -11.67
N ASP A 39 3.80 0.23 -11.34
CA ASP A 39 5.09 0.90 -11.22
C ASP A 39 5.60 1.24 -12.62
N GLY A 40 5.68 2.54 -12.93
CA GLY A 40 6.17 3.07 -14.20
C GLY A 40 7.58 3.62 -14.07
N ALA A 41 7.77 4.86 -14.52
CA ALA A 41 8.99 5.62 -14.20
C ALA A 41 9.13 5.89 -12.68
N GLU A 42 8.00 5.84 -11.97
CA GLU A 42 7.91 6.03 -10.54
C GLU A 42 7.26 4.80 -9.88
N PRO A 43 7.61 4.50 -8.61
CA PRO A 43 6.92 3.49 -7.84
C PRO A 43 5.49 3.93 -7.53
N SER A 44 4.58 2.96 -7.52
CA SER A 44 3.18 3.14 -7.20
C SER A 44 2.97 3.61 -5.75
N PRO A 45 1.93 4.41 -5.48
CA PRO A 45 1.60 4.86 -4.14
C PRO A 45 1.43 3.71 -3.14
N ASN A 46 0.76 2.63 -3.56
CA ASN A 46 0.56 1.44 -2.72
C ASN A 46 1.86 0.68 -2.46
N GLY A 47 2.77 0.61 -3.42
CA GLY A 47 4.10 0.04 -3.22
C GLY A 47 4.94 0.82 -2.22
N ILE A 48 4.92 2.15 -2.29
CA ILE A 48 5.58 3.02 -1.30
C ILE A 48 4.93 2.88 0.08
N ALA A 49 3.60 2.87 0.14
CA ALA A 49 2.88 2.67 1.40
C ALA A 49 3.23 1.31 2.03
N ALA A 50 3.30 0.23 1.24
CA ALA A 50 3.70 -1.08 1.73
C ALA A 50 5.10 -1.06 2.39
N LEU A 51 6.08 -0.46 1.71
CA LEU A 51 7.44 -0.33 2.23
C LEU A 51 7.50 0.53 3.51
N ASN A 52 6.66 1.56 3.61
CA ASN A 52 6.55 2.38 4.81
C ASN A 52 5.93 1.61 5.98
N LEU A 53 4.81 0.92 5.75
CA LEU A 53 4.14 0.11 6.76
C LEU A 53 5.08 -0.96 7.31
N LEU A 54 5.84 -1.64 6.45
CA LEU A 54 6.84 -2.62 6.86
C LEU A 54 7.90 -2.00 7.79
N ARG A 55 8.54 -0.91 7.35
CA ARG A 55 9.62 -0.25 8.11
C ARG A 55 9.13 0.34 9.43
N LEU A 56 7.98 1.03 9.40
CA LEU A 56 7.42 1.68 10.56
C LEU A 56 6.87 0.65 11.56
N GLY A 57 6.26 -0.44 11.08
CA GLY A 57 5.85 -1.55 11.93
C GLY A 57 7.03 -2.15 12.70
N HIS A 58 8.17 -2.32 12.03
CA HIS A 58 9.40 -2.79 12.67
C HIS A 58 10.00 -1.77 13.65
N TYR A 59 10.13 -0.49 13.25
CA TYR A 59 10.77 0.52 14.10
C TYR A 59 9.99 0.90 15.35
N PHE A 60 8.66 0.85 15.29
CA PHE A 60 7.79 1.30 16.37
C PHE A 60 7.08 0.15 17.11
N ASP A 61 7.33 -1.11 16.72
CA ASP A 61 6.65 -2.30 17.24
C ASP A 61 5.11 -2.15 17.21
N ASP A 62 4.62 -1.48 16.17
CA ASP A 62 3.20 -1.15 15.99
C ASP A 62 2.53 -2.19 15.08
N THR A 63 1.88 -3.17 15.70
CA THR A 63 1.18 -4.26 15.00
C THR A 63 0.05 -3.78 14.07
N SER A 64 -0.42 -2.53 14.21
CA SER A 64 -1.44 -1.98 13.31
C SER A 64 -0.91 -1.80 11.88
N PHE A 65 0.37 -1.45 11.71
CA PHE A 65 0.98 -1.32 10.38
C PHE A 65 1.19 -2.67 9.71
N ASP A 66 1.60 -3.67 10.49
CA ASP A 66 1.75 -5.05 10.03
C ASP A 66 0.40 -5.66 9.60
N ASN A 67 -0.67 -5.42 10.37
CA ASN A 67 -2.03 -5.77 9.97
C ASN A 67 -2.45 -5.11 8.66
N ARG A 68 -2.17 -3.82 8.50
CA ARG A 68 -2.50 -3.06 7.29
C ARG A 68 -1.73 -3.55 6.07
N LEU A 69 -0.43 -3.85 6.25
CA LEU A 69 0.43 -4.41 5.22
C LEU A 69 -0.11 -5.76 4.71
N ARG A 70 -0.54 -6.65 5.62
CA ARG A 70 -1.17 -7.92 5.24
C ARG A 70 -2.46 -7.74 4.44
N LEU A 71 -3.31 -6.80 4.85
CA LEU A 71 -4.55 -6.49 4.12
C LEU A 71 -4.24 -5.96 2.72
N LEU A 72 -3.22 -5.11 2.59
CA LEU A 72 -2.74 -4.60 1.32
C LEU A 72 -2.19 -5.73 0.41
N PHE A 73 -1.33 -6.61 0.93
CA PHE A 73 -0.88 -7.76 0.14
C PHE A 73 -2.03 -8.64 -0.35
N LYS A 74 -3.06 -8.85 0.49
CA LYS A 74 -4.23 -9.63 0.12
C LYS A 74 -5.04 -8.97 -1.01
N SER A 75 -5.19 -7.64 -1.02
CA SER A 75 -5.91 -6.92 -2.08
C SER A 75 -5.17 -6.94 -3.44
N TYR A 76 -3.86 -7.17 -3.42
CA TYR A 76 -3.03 -7.32 -4.61
C TYR A 76 -2.70 -8.75 -5.00
N ALA A 77 -2.95 -9.75 -4.16
CA ALA A 77 -2.55 -11.14 -4.36
C ALA A 77 -2.89 -11.68 -5.76
N ARG A 78 -4.12 -11.47 -6.25
CA ARG A 78 -4.53 -11.92 -7.59
C ARG A 78 -3.74 -11.22 -8.71
N ARG A 79 -3.46 -9.92 -8.57
CA ARG A 79 -2.74 -9.12 -9.57
C ARG A 79 -1.26 -9.49 -9.59
N LEU A 80 -0.63 -9.59 -8.42
CA LEU A 80 0.76 -10.04 -8.27
C LEU A 80 1.01 -11.42 -8.90
N ASN A 81 0.08 -12.36 -8.74
CA ASN A 81 0.20 -13.69 -9.35
C ASN A 81 0.09 -13.69 -10.88
N LYS A 82 -0.60 -12.71 -11.47
CA LYS A 82 -0.84 -12.65 -12.92
C LYS A 82 0.13 -11.74 -13.67
N LEU A 83 0.47 -10.61 -13.05
CA LEU A 83 1.22 -9.50 -13.66
C LEU A 83 2.30 -9.00 -12.68
N PRO A 84 3.21 -9.85 -12.19
CA PRO A 84 4.21 -9.44 -11.20
C PRO A 84 5.10 -8.30 -11.70
N MET A 85 5.44 -8.32 -12.99
CA MET A 85 6.34 -7.34 -13.61
C MET A 85 5.80 -5.90 -13.59
N THR A 86 4.50 -5.68 -13.35
CA THR A 86 3.92 -4.33 -13.27
C THR A 86 3.94 -3.76 -11.84
N MET A 87 4.35 -4.56 -10.85
CA MET A 87 4.37 -4.17 -9.43
C MET A 87 5.71 -4.46 -8.70
N PRO A 88 6.90 -4.20 -9.29
CA PRO A 88 8.21 -4.37 -8.66
C PRO A 88 8.33 -3.90 -7.20
N SER A 89 7.78 -2.74 -6.85
CA SER A 89 7.89 -2.14 -5.51
C SER A 89 7.13 -2.96 -4.47
N LEU A 90 5.95 -3.46 -4.81
CA LEU A 90 5.13 -4.30 -3.95
C LEU A 90 5.73 -5.71 -3.81
N ILE A 91 6.28 -6.27 -4.91
CA ILE A 91 7.03 -7.55 -4.86
C ILE A 91 8.24 -7.41 -3.96
N ARG A 92 9.02 -6.33 -4.12
CA ARG A 92 10.17 -6.08 -3.26
C ARG A 92 9.76 -6.05 -1.79
N CYS A 93 8.66 -5.37 -1.45
CA CYS A 93 8.16 -5.34 -0.08
C CYS A 93 7.74 -6.74 0.40
N PHE A 94 7.07 -7.51 -0.45
CA PHE A 94 6.62 -8.86 -0.12
C PHE A 94 7.80 -9.80 0.14
N GLU A 95 8.85 -9.74 -0.69
CA GLU A 95 10.08 -10.54 -0.52
C GLU A 95 10.80 -10.22 0.79
N ILE A 96 10.91 -8.94 1.16
CA ILE A 96 11.51 -8.53 2.44
C ILE A 96 10.68 -9.08 3.60
N TYR A 97 9.35 -8.88 3.55
CA TYR A 97 8.42 -9.34 4.57
C TYR A 97 8.43 -10.87 4.74
N SER A 98 8.49 -11.63 3.64
CA SER A 98 8.45 -13.10 3.68
C SER A 98 9.72 -13.74 4.21
N HIS A 99 10.86 -13.04 4.11
CA HIS A 99 12.17 -13.51 4.61
C HIS A 99 12.54 -12.93 5.98
N GLY A 100 11.62 -12.21 6.64
CA GLY A 100 11.81 -11.72 8.01
C GLY A 100 12.89 -10.65 8.16
N MET A 101 13.16 -9.88 7.11
CA MET A 101 14.09 -8.74 7.12
C MET A 101 13.36 -7.40 7.17
#